data_AF-A0A7Z9IY85-F1
#
_entry.id   AF-A0A7Z9IY85-F1
#
_cell.length_a   1.000
_cell.length_b   1.000
_cell.length_c   1.000
_cell.angle_alpha   90.00
_cell.angle_beta   90.00
_cell.angle_gamma   90.00
#
_symmetry.space_group_name_H-M   'P 1'
#
loop_
_entity.id
_entity.type
_entity.pdbx_description
1 polymer ?
#
loop_
_entity_poly.entity_id
_entity_poly.type
_entity_poly.pdbx_seq_one_letter_code
_entity_poly.pdbx_strand_id
1 'polypeptide(L)' 'MRTICKFETADGKYDWLNQLLAAETSQRFPDRVVYDNHQII' A
#
# COMPACT_ATOMS: atom_id res chain seq x y z
N MET A 1 -4.78 10.36 6.48
CA MET A 1 -4.47 10.90 5.13
C MET A 1 -4.83 9.83 4.11
N ARG A 2 -4.98 10.16 2.82
CA ARG A 2 -5.20 9.17 1.75
C ARG A 2 -4.11 9.30 0.70
N THR A 3 -3.57 8.19 0.24
CA THR A 3 -2.41 8.13 -0.67
C THR A 3 -2.64 7.06 -1.75
N ILE A 4 -2.04 7.21 -2.93
CA ILE A 4 -1.93 6.13 -3.90
C ILE A 4 -0.56 5.46 -3.71
N CYS A 5 -0.55 4.13 -3.60
CA CYS A 5 0.66 3.36 -3.34
C CYS A 5 1.17 2.70 -4.62
N LYS A 6 2.50 2.67 -4.74
CA LYS A 6 3.20 1.89 -5.74
C LYS A 6 4.06 0.86 -5.00
N PHE A 7 4.01 -0.38 -5.46
CA PHE A 7 4.86 -1.45 -4.95
C PHE A 7 5.89 -1.83 -6.01
N GLU A 8 7.09 -2.21 -5.56
CA GLU A 8 8.15 -2.76 -6.39
C GLU A 8 8.80 -3.93 -5.64
N THR A 9 8.79 -5.11 -6.27
CA THR A 9 9.39 -6.33 -5.73
C THR A 9 9.97 -7.17 -6.88
N ALA A 10 11.04 -7.89 -6.59
CA ALA A 10 11.64 -8.87 -7.50
C ALA A 10 11.36 -10.33 -7.09
N ASP A 11 10.63 -10.53 -5.98
CA ASP A 11 10.19 -11.86 -5.54
C ASP A 11 8.92 -12.28 -6.27
N GLY A 12 9.01 -13.34 -7.07
CA GLY A 12 7.92 -13.86 -7.89
C GLY A 12 6.66 -14.22 -7.10
N LYS A 13 6.76 -14.49 -5.78
CA LYS A 13 5.58 -14.69 -4.92
C LYS A 13 4.71 -13.43 -4.82
N TYR A 14 5.32 -12.26 -4.92
CA TYR A 14 4.68 -10.96 -4.71
C TYR A 14 4.61 -10.10 -5.97
N ASP A 15 4.94 -10.64 -7.15
CA ASP A 15 4.91 -9.92 -8.43
C ASP A 15 3.56 -9.27 -8.75
N TRP A 16 2.47 -9.83 -8.21
CA TRP A 16 1.13 -9.25 -8.35
C TRP A 16 1.04 -7.83 -7.77
N LEU A 17 1.85 -7.48 -6.77
CA LEU A 17 1.91 -6.12 -6.21
C LEU A 17 2.44 -5.10 -7.22
N ASN A 18 3.35 -5.50 -8.12
CA ASN A 18 3.91 -4.60 -9.14
C ASN A 18 2.87 -4.15 -10.17
N GLN A 19 1.78 -4.90 -10.31
CA GLN A 19 0.70 -4.65 -11.27
C GLN A 19 -0.56 -4.07 -10.60
N LEU A 20 -0.53 -3.92 -9.27
CA LEU A 20 -1.67 -3.50 -8.49
C LEU A 20 -1.79 -1.96 -8.43
N LEU A 21 -2.97 -1.43 -8.76
CA LEU A 21 -3.34 -0.08 -8.32
C LEU A 21 -3.94 -0.17 -6.91
N ALA A 22 -3.27 0.44 -5.94
CA ALA A 22 -3.72 0.44 -4.55
C ALA A 22 -3.86 1.86 -4.01
N ALA A 23 -4.88 2.06 -3.18
CA ALA A 23 -5.03 3.24 -2.34
C ALA A 23 -4.82 2.87 -0.88
N GLU A 24 -4.25 3.81 -0.16
CA GLU A 24 -3.94 3.66 1.25
C GLU A 24 -4.70 4.70 2.06
N THR A 25 -5.25 4.26 3.18
CA THR A 25 -5.73 5.17 4.22
C THR A 25 -4.79 5.10 5.41
N SER A 26 -4.47 6.27 5.97
CA SER A 26 -3.49 6.38 7.05
C SER A 26 -4.00 7.14 8.25
N GLN A 27 -3.61 6.67 9.43
CA GLN A 27 -3.88 7.29 10.72
C GLN A 27 -2.59 7.53 11.48
N ARG A 28 -2.37 8.78 11.92
CA ARG A 28 -1.20 9.18 12.69
C ARG A 28 -1.51 9.12 14.18
N PHE A 29 -0.67 8.39 14.92
CA PHE A 29 -0.58 8.39 16.37
C PHE A 29 0.72 9.10 16.79
N PRO A 30 0.88 9.46 18.08
CA PRO A 30 2.10 10.13 18.55
C PRO A 30 3.39 9.35 18.28
N ASP A 31 3.33 8.02 18.40
CA ASP A 31 4.46 7.08 18.31
C ASP A 31 4.57 6.37 16.96
N ARG A 32 3.51 6.35 16.15
CA ARG A 32 3.48 5.59 14.88
C ARG A 32 2.48 6.13 13.86
N VAL A 33 2.61 5.65 12.62
CA VAL A 33 1.55 5.76 11.60
C VAL A 33 1.04 4.36 11.32
N VAL A 34 -0.28 4.22 11.22
CA VAL A 34 -0.93 3.01 10.75
C VAL A 34 -1.42 3.26 9.33
N TYR A 35 -1.23 2.26 8.47
CA TYR A 35 -1.53 2.31 7.05
C TYR A 35 -2.37 1.09 6.67
N ASP A 36 -3.55 1.33 6.12
CA ASP A 36 -4.44 0.31 5.58
C ASP A 36 -4.43 0.40 4.06
N ASN A 37 -3.93 -0.65 3.40
CA ASN A 37 -3.84 -0.74 1.94
C ASN A 37 -5.06 -1.46 1.37
N HIS A 38 -5.62 -0.88 0.31
CA HIS A 38 -6.79 -1.40 -0.39
C HIS A 38 -6.48 -1.50 -1.89
N GLN A 39 -6.71 -2.68 -2.45
CA GLN A 39 -6.73 -2.88 -3.90
C GLN A 39 -7.92 -2.11 -4.50
N ILE A 40 -7.66 -1.37 -5.58
CA ILE A 40 -8.70 -0.74 -6.40
C ILE A 40 -9.04 -1.71 -7.54
N ILE A 41 -10.34 -2.00 -7.72
CA ILE A 41 -10.89 -2.86 -8.78
C ILE A 41 -11.46 -1.99 -9.91
#